data_AF-A0A382TTX4-F1
#
_entry.id   AF-A0A382TTX4-F1
#
_cell.length_a   1.000
_cell.length_b   1.000
_cell.length_c   1.000
_cell.angle_alpha   90.00
_cell.angle_beta   90.00
_cell.angle_gamma   90.00
#
_symmetry.space_group_name_H-M   'P 1'
#
loop_
_entity.id
_entity.type
_entity.pdbx_description
1 polymer ?
#
loop_
_entity_poly.entity_id
_entity_poly.type
_entity_poly.pdbx_seq_one_letter_code
_entity_poly.pdbx_strand_id
1 'polypeptide(L)'
;MYLYNSLTRKKEILIGKKIRMYVCGVTVYDRPHLGHALSTVTFDVLHRYLEFIGHEVKRVQNFTDVDDKIIARAKELKISPIEVAEKYIHAFFQDMDELGVRRADVHPRATEDMSEIINLIETL
;
A
#
# COMPACT_ATOMS: atom_id res chain seq x y z
N MET A 1 23.36 -3.51 -0.96
CA MET A 1 22.65 -3.58 0.34
C MET A 1 22.19 -5.01 0.57
N TYR A 2 22.22 -5.52 1.81
CA TYR A 2 21.61 -6.81 2.14
C TYR A 2 20.22 -6.60 2.75
N LEU A 3 19.22 -7.35 2.30
CA LEU A 3 17.86 -7.37 2.87
C LEU A 3 17.55 -8.76 3.41
N TYR A 4 16.75 -8.84 4.48
CA TYR A 4 16.27 -10.12 4.97
C TYR A 4 15.14 -10.62 4.06
N ASN A 5 15.35 -11.78 3.44
CA ASN A 5 14.39 -12.43 2.58
C ASN A 5 13.58 -13.46 3.39
N SER A 6 12.29 -13.19 3.59
CA SER A 6 11.39 -14.09 4.33
C SER A 6 11.24 -15.47 3.68
N LEU A 7 11.38 -15.58 2.35
CA LEU A 7 11.29 -16.86 1.62
C LEU A 7 12.44 -17.80 1.97
N THR A 8 13.67 -17.28 2.03
CA THR A 8 14.88 -18.07 2.31
C THR A 8 15.35 -17.99 3.76
N ARG A 9 14.73 -17.09 4.54
CA ARG A 9 15.05 -16.78 5.95
C ARG A 9 16.50 -16.33 6.16
N LYS A 10 17.09 -15.70 5.15
CA LYS A 10 18.49 -15.26 5.14
C LYS A 10 18.60 -13.80 4.69
N LYS A 11 19.74 -13.19 5.00
CA LYS A 11 20.12 -11.91 4.41
C LYS A 11 20.70 -12.16 3.02
N GLU A 12 20.15 -11.50 2.01
CA GLU A 12 20.54 -11.65 0.61
C GLU A 12 20.87 -10.29 0.00
N ILE A 13 21.79 -10.29 -0.96
CA ILE A 13 22.19 -9.07 -1.65
C ILE A 13 21.07 -8.61 -2.58
N LEU A 14 20.68 -7.33 -2.47
CA LEU A 14 19.78 -6.72 -3.44
C LEU A 14 20.54 -6.48 -4.75
N ILE A 15 20.07 -7.08 -5.84
CA ILE A 15 20.69 -7.02 -7.16
C ILE A 15 19.86 -6.11 -8.08
N GLY A 16 20.55 -5.26 -8.85
CA GLY A 16 19.93 -4.43 -9.88
C GLY A 16 19.83 -2.95 -9.50
N LYS A 17 19.92 -2.07 -10.50
CA LYS A 17 19.83 -0.62 -10.31
C LYS A 17 18.37 -0.13 -10.25
N LYS A 18 17.46 -0.81 -10.94
CA LYS A 18 16.02 -0.51 -10.95
C LYS A 18 15.28 -1.45 -10.01
N ILE A 19 14.65 -0.91 -8.98
CA ILE A 19 13.92 -1.65 -7.96
C ILE A 19 12.43 -1.42 -8.13
N ARG A 20 11.65 -2.50 -8.27
CA ARG A 20 10.19 -2.47 -8.23
C ARG A 20 9.74 -2.99 -6.87
N MET A 21 9.10 -2.15 -6.08
CA MET A 21 8.69 -2.46 -4.72
C MET A 21 7.18 -2.38 -4.60
N TYR A 22 6.53 -3.51 -4.32
CA TYR A 22 5.12 -3.54 -3.95
C TYR A 22 5.00 -3.69 -2.43
N VAL A 23 4.18 -2.85 -1.81
CA VAL A 23 3.87 -2.90 -0.38
C VAL A 23 2.36 -2.97 -0.26
N CYS A 24 1.83 -3.99 0.42
CA CYS A 24 0.40 -4.04 0.71
C CYS A 24 -0.01 -2.79 1.49
N GLY A 25 -1.01 -2.06 1.00
CA GLY A 25 -1.58 -0.93 1.72
C GLY A 25 -2.67 -1.36 2.69
N VAL A 26 -3.65 -0.48 2.89
CA VAL A 26 -4.67 -0.62 3.93
C VAL A 26 -6.05 -0.92 3.34
N THR A 27 -6.87 -1.63 4.10
CA THR A 27 -8.32 -1.67 3.88
C THR A 27 -8.94 -0.39 4.43
N VAL A 28 -9.60 0.39 3.58
CA VAL A 28 -10.03 1.77 3.88
C VAL A 28 -11.42 1.84 4.52
N TYR A 29 -11.57 1.16 5.65
CA TYR A 29 -12.82 1.13 6.44
C TYR A 29 -12.73 1.94 7.74
N ASP A 30 -11.54 2.37 8.15
CA ASP A 30 -11.35 3.22 9.33
C ASP A 30 -10.09 4.09 9.23
N ARG A 31 -9.91 5.03 10.17
CA ARG A 31 -8.68 5.83 10.26
C ARG A 31 -7.45 4.93 10.49
N PRO A 32 -6.28 5.28 9.94
CA PRO A 32 -5.08 4.50 10.16
C PRO A 32 -4.64 4.55 11.62
N HIS A 33 -4.24 3.40 12.16
CA HIS A 33 -3.64 3.30 13.49
C HIS A 33 -2.10 3.21 13.41
N LEU A 34 -1.42 3.24 14.56
CA LEU A 34 0.04 3.23 14.64
C LEU A 34 0.72 2.06 13.89
N GLY A 35 0.08 0.89 13.81
CA GLY A 35 0.59 -0.22 12.99
C GLY A 35 0.70 0.10 11.49
N HIS A 36 -0.26 0.86 10.92
CA HIS A 36 -0.21 1.30 9.53
C HIS A 36 0.89 2.34 9.33
N ALA A 37 1.03 3.26 10.28
CA ALA A 37 2.11 4.24 10.29
C ALA A 37 3.49 3.57 10.31
N LEU A 38 3.70 2.59 11.21
CA LEU A 38 4.95 1.86 11.32
C LEU A 38 5.34 1.20 9.99
N SER A 39 4.40 0.48 9.36
CA SER A 39 4.65 -0.16 8.06
C SER A 39 5.00 0.89 6.99
N THR A 40 4.16 1.91 6.84
CA THR A 40 4.29 2.91 5.78
C THR A 40 5.59 3.72 5.92
N VAL A 41 5.94 4.13 7.15
CA VAL A 41 7.23 4.79 7.45
C VAL A 41 8.41 3.87 7.16
N THR A 42 8.34 2.58 7.55
CA THR A 42 9.44 1.62 7.31
C THR A 42 9.77 1.51 5.82
N PHE A 43 8.75 1.38 4.97
CA PHE A 43 8.96 1.26 3.53
C PHE A 43 9.30 2.59 2.85
N ASP A 44 8.88 3.73 3.40
CA ASP A 44 9.37 5.05 2.97
C ASP A 44 10.85 5.24 3.28
N VAL A 45 11.30 4.86 4.48
CA VAL A 45 12.72 4.88 4.84
C VAL A 45 13.53 3.97 3.92
N LEU A 46 13.04 2.77 3.63
CA LEU A 46 13.69 1.86 2.69
C LEU A 46 13.78 2.47 1.29
N HIS A 47 12.69 3.03 0.75
CA HIS A 47 12.69 3.71 -0.55
C HIS A 47 13.76 4.81 -0.58
N ARG A 48 13.73 5.73 0.38
CA ARG A 48 14.66 6.86 0.48
C ARG A 48 16.11 6.40 0.57
N TYR A 49 16.38 5.35 1.34
CA TYR A 49 17.73 4.81 1.47
C TYR A 49 18.21 4.17 0.16
N LEU A 50 17.35 3.45 -0.55
CA LEU A 50 17.67 2.88 -1.85
C LEU A 50 17.98 3.97 -2.89
N GLU A 51 17.19 5.05 -2.93
CA GLU A 51 17.48 6.22 -3.76
C GLU A 51 18.82 6.87 -3.39
N PHE A 52 19.06 7.05 -2.09
CA PHE A 52 20.29 7.66 -1.57
C PHE A 52 21.55 6.89 -2.01
N ILE A 53 21.50 5.56 -2.05
CA ILE A 53 22.62 4.73 -2.50
C ILE A 53 22.64 4.49 -4.03
N GLY A 54 21.79 5.19 -4.80
CA GLY A 54 21.86 5.26 -6.26
C GLY A 54 20.94 4.30 -7.03
N HIS A 55 19.93 3.72 -6.38
CA HIS A 55 18.89 2.94 -7.07
C HIS A 55 17.77 3.84 -7.62
N GLU A 56 17.19 3.43 -8.75
CA GLU A 56 15.92 3.95 -9.26
C GLU A 56 14.80 3.08 -8.68
N VAL A 57 13.94 3.64 -7.84
CA VAL A 57 12.89 2.88 -7.14
C VAL A 57 11.52 3.27 -7.69
N LYS A 58 10.71 2.27 -8.06
CA LYS A 58 9.28 2.42 -8.32
C LYS A 58 8.51 1.66 -7.24
N ARG A 59 7.85 2.40 -6.36
CA ARG A 59 7.05 1.91 -5.25
C ARG A 59 5.56 1.96 -5.57
N VAL A 60 4.87 0.85 -5.36
CA VAL A 60 3.43 0.69 -5.52
C VAL A 60 2.82 0.31 -4.17
N GLN A 61 1.76 1.00 -3.77
CA GLN A 61 1.02 0.69 -2.55
C GLN A 61 -0.49 0.77 -2.81
N ASN A 62 -1.17 -0.38 -2.81
CA ASN A 62 -2.59 -0.44 -3.15
C ASN A 62 -3.49 0.14 -2.04
N PHE A 63 -4.73 0.48 -2.39
CA PHE A 63 -5.83 0.57 -1.43
C PHE A 63 -6.80 -0.58 -1.66
N THR A 64 -7.14 -1.30 -0.60
CA THR A 64 -8.23 -2.27 -0.63
C THR A 64 -9.51 -1.54 -0.32
N ASP A 65 -10.22 -1.11 -1.37
CA ASP A 65 -11.43 -0.29 -1.29
C ASP A 65 -12.73 -1.05 -1.61
N VAL A 66 -12.63 -2.37 -1.76
CA VAL A 66 -13.75 -3.32 -1.72
C VAL A 66 -13.42 -4.45 -0.74
N ASP A 67 -14.18 -4.55 0.35
CA ASP A 67 -13.97 -5.52 1.43
C ASP A 67 -15.24 -5.60 2.31
N ASP A 68 -15.47 -6.74 2.96
CA ASP A 68 -16.60 -6.94 3.87
C ASP A 68 -16.63 -5.90 5.00
N LYS A 69 -15.47 -5.47 5.51
CA LYS A 69 -15.37 -4.44 6.55
C LYS A 69 -15.86 -3.08 6.07
N ILE A 70 -15.63 -2.75 4.80
CA ILE A 70 -16.12 -1.50 4.20
C ILE A 70 -17.65 -1.56 4.08
N ILE A 71 -18.20 -2.70 3.64
CA ILE A 71 -19.66 -2.91 3.56
C ILE A 71 -20.31 -2.79 4.95
N ALA A 72 -19.70 -3.38 5.97
CA ALA A 72 -20.18 -3.30 7.34
C ALA A 72 -20.16 -1.85 7.86
N ARG A 73 -19.03 -1.15 7.69
CA ARG A 73 -18.89 0.24 8.13
C ARG A 73 -19.82 1.19 7.39
N ALA A 74 -20.07 0.96 6.10
CA ALA A 74 -21.03 1.73 5.30
C ALA A 74 -22.44 1.66 5.90
N LYS A 75 -22.88 0.47 6.32
CA LYS A 75 -24.17 0.26 7.00
C LYS A 75 -24.24 0.99 8.35
N GLU A 76 -23.16 0.94 9.14
CA GLU A 76 -23.06 1.64 10.43
C GLU A 76 -23.17 3.17 10.27
N LEU A 77 -22.46 3.72 9.28
CA LEU A 77 -22.41 5.16 9.02
C LEU A 77 -23.58 5.68 8.18
N LYS A 78 -24.40 4.78 7.61
CA LYS A 78 -25.50 5.10 6.69
C LYS A 78 -25.05 5.91 5.46
N ILE A 79 -23.90 5.53 4.90
CA ILE A 79 -23.34 6.08 3.65
C ILE A 79 -22.96 4.93 2.72
N SER A 80 -22.62 5.21 1.46
CA SER A 80 -22.19 4.17 0.51
C SER A 80 -20.78 3.62 0.83
N PRO A 81 -20.45 2.37 0.41
CA PRO A 81 -19.10 1.82 0.53
C PRO A 81 -18.02 2.69 -0.14
N ILE A 82 -18.36 3.34 -1.26
CA ILE A 82 -17.45 4.25 -1.96
C ILE A 82 -17.16 5.48 -1.08
N GLU A 83 -18.19 6.08 -0.47
CA GLU A 83 -17.99 7.22 0.45
C GLU A 83 -17.15 6.84 1.68
N VAL A 84 -17.30 5.60 2.20
CA VAL A 84 -16.42 5.08 3.26
C VAL A 84 -14.98 5.02 2.78
N ALA A 85 -14.74 4.40 1.62
CA ALA A 85 -13.41 4.27 1.06
C ALA A 85 -12.75 5.63 0.82
N GLU A 86 -13.42 6.57 0.16
CA GLU A 86 -12.89 7.92 -0.09
C GLU A 86 -12.54 8.65 1.21
N LYS A 87 -13.44 8.59 2.20
CA LYS A 87 -13.24 9.23 3.50
C LYS A 87 -11.96 8.74 4.18
N TYR A 88 -11.71 7.43 4.16
CA TYR A 88 -10.57 6.85 4.84
C TYR A 88 -9.29 6.81 4.01
N ILE A 89 -9.36 6.84 2.67
CA ILE A 89 -8.21 7.16 1.80
C ILE A 89 -7.73 8.59 2.09
N HIS A 90 -8.65 9.55 2.19
CA HIS A 90 -8.29 10.93 2.51
C HIS A 90 -7.65 11.03 3.91
N ALA A 91 -8.24 10.37 4.90
CA ALA A 91 -7.66 10.32 6.25
C ALA A 91 -6.27 9.65 6.26
N PHE A 92 -6.06 8.58 5.48
CA PHE A 92 -4.76 7.94 5.33
C PHE A 92 -3.72 8.90 4.78
N PHE A 93 -4.03 9.62 3.69
CA PHE A 93 -3.09 10.59 3.14
C PHE A 93 -2.80 11.73 4.11
N GLN A 94 -3.81 12.28 4.76
CA GLN A 94 -3.62 13.32 5.77
C GLN A 94 -2.64 12.85 6.85
N ASP A 95 -2.91 11.72 7.48
CA ASP A 95 -2.12 11.24 8.61
C ASP A 95 -0.69 10.85 8.17
N MET A 96 -0.50 10.28 6.98
CA MET A 96 0.84 9.91 6.46
C MET A 96 1.64 11.13 5.98
N ASP A 97 0.99 12.12 5.38
CA ASP A 97 1.62 13.37 4.96
C ASP A 97 2.11 14.17 6.20
N GLU A 98 1.31 14.19 7.28
CA GLU A 98 1.70 14.79 8.58
C GLU A 98 2.92 14.10 9.21
N LEU A 99 3.09 12.79 8.98
CA LEU A 99 4.28 12.04 9.40
C LEU A 99 5.48 12.23 8.45
N GLY A 100 5.33 13.00 7.37
CA GLY A 100 6.38 13.26 6.39
C GLY A 100 6.71 12.06 5.49
N VAL A 101 5.82 11.07 5.41
CA VAL A 101 5.97 9.94 4.49
C VAL A 101 5.81 10.45 3.06
N ARG A 102 6.69 10.05 2.12
CA ARG A 102 6.42 10.30 0.70
C ARG A 102 5.27 9.39 0.27
N ARG A 103 4.42 9.85 -0.65
CA ARG A 103 3.41 9.00 -1.29
C ARG A 103 4.06 7.97 -2.21
N ALA A 104 3.42 6.82 -2.44
CA ALA A 104 3.91 5.85 -3.41
C ALA A 104 3.79 6.40 -4.83
N ASP A 105 4.56 5.87 -5.77
CA ASP A 105 4.50 6.29 -7.17
C ASP A 105 3.16 5.93 -7.81
N VAL A 106 2.53 4.85 -7.33
CA VAL A 106 1.21 4.39 -7.78
C VAL A 106 0.42 3.88 -6.59
N HIS A 107 -0.85 4.26 -6.51
CA HIS A 107 -1.82 3.80 -5.54
C HIS A 107 -3.00 3.10 -6.22
N PRO A 108 -2.83 1.85 -6.72
CA PRO A 108 -3.90 1.13 -7.38
C PRO A 108 -5.05 0.84 -6.41
N ARG A 109 -6.27 0.85 -6.94
CA ARG A 109 -7.49 0.56 -6.18
C ARG A 109 -8.09 -0.73 -6.70
N ALA A 110 -8.52 -1.59 -5.79
CA ALA A 110 -9.14 -2.86 -6.18
C ALA A 110 -10.40 -2.65 -7.04
N THR A 111 -11.17 -1.59 -6.79
CA THR A 111 -12.33 -1.24 -7.62
C THR A 111 -11.97 -0.80 -9.05
N GLU A 112 -10.75 -0.30 -9.28
CA GLU A 112 -10.27 0.16 -10.59
C GLU A 112 -9.59 -0.95 -11.40
N ASP A 113 -9.04 -1.98 -10.73
CA ASP A 113 -8.31 -3.10 -11.34
C ASP A 113 -9.17 -4.38 -11.51
N MET A 114 -10.50 -4.24 -11.51
CA MET A 114 -11.42 -5.40 -11.55
C MET A 114 -11.27 -6.25 -12.83
N SER A 115 -10.95 -5.62 -13.96
CA SER A 115 -10.76 -6.35 -15.23
C SER A 115 -9.51 -7.24 -15.17
N GLU A 116 -8.43 -6.74 -14.57
CA GLU A 116 -7.18 -7.47 -14.35
C GLU A 116 -7.39 -8.65 -13.42
N ILE A 117 -8.16 -8.47 -12.34
CA ILE A 117 -8.51 -9.54 -11.40
C ILE A 117 -9.31 -10.65 -12.11
N ILE A 118 -10.32 -10.29 -12.90
CA ILE A 118 -11.14 -11.26 -13.65
C ILE A 118 -10.27 -12.01 -14.67
N ASN A 119 -9.47 -11.29 -15.46
CA ASN A 119 -8.58 -11.89 -16.45
C ASN A 119 -7.58 -12.86 -15.80
N LEU A 120 -7.04 -12.53 -14.62
CA LEU A 120 -6.15 -13.43 -13.90
C LEU A 120 -6.88 -14.73 -13.53
N ILE A 121 -8.09 -14.63 -12.97
CA ILE A 121 -8.90 -15.79 -12.58
C ILE A 121 -9.19 -16.70 -13.78
N GLU A 122 -9.46 -16.13 -14.96
CA GLU A 122 -9.71 -16.90 -16.18
C GLU A 122 -8.49 -17.70 -16.67
N THR A 123 -7.28 -17.37 -16.20
CA THR A 123 -6.02 -18.04 -16.57
C THR A 123 -5.50 -19.04 -15.54
N LEU A 124 -6.14 -19.13 -14.37
CA LEU A 124 -5.78 -20.07 -13.28
C LEU A 124 -6.42 -21.45 -13.49
#